data_AF-W8AS47-F1
#
_entry.id   AF-W8AS47-F1
#
_cell.length_a   1.000
_cell.length_b   1.000
_cell.length_c   1.000
_cell.angle_alpha   90.00
_cell.angle_beta   90.00
_cell.angle_gamma   90.00
#
_symmetry.space_group_name_H-M   'P 1'
#
loop_
_entity.id
_entity.type
_entity.pdbx_description
1 polymer ?
#
loop_
_entity_poly.entity_id
_entity_poly.type
_entity_poly.pdbx_seq_one_letter_code
_entity_poly.pdbx_strand_id
1 'polypeptide(L)'
;MPRICSGSDGLEWQRVKQLIRTVFAREANVEILICSYNQTVQIPPKCQIIEVKGNIFSAPQDFSLVHSTSADFAMSGGIGLQFKCKFGQVSELLKQNKHIGNVAVLKDNNRYIYNLITKERSHEKCTYPALYYALMSMREHVEQNNVTKLAIPRFGGDIDRLSWLRVRNIVEFVFCNNAVEIIAYVYDPPEVVRRRSRDSRSRSRTLESMVNRMSLSRDFP
;
A
#
# COMPACT_ATOMS: atom_id res chain seq x y z
N MET A 1 25.59 23.22 3.41
CA MET A 1 24.48 22.78 2.52
C MET A 1 24.99 21.83 1.44
N PRO A 2 24.20 20.82 1.01
CA PRO A 2 24.54 19.96 -0.12
C PRO A 2 24.44 20.69 -1.47
N ARG A 3 24.93 20.09 -2.54
CA ARG A 3 24.71 20.61 -3.91
C ARG A 3 23.24 20.44 -4.28
N ILE A 4 22.45 21.50 -4.16
CA ILE A 4 21.03 21.48 -4.50
C ILE A 4 20.85 21.43 -6.02
N CYS A 5 19.84 20.69 -6.47
CA CYS A 5 19.48 20.51 -7.88
C CYS A 5 20.54 19.84 -8.79
N SER A 6 21.66 19.35 -8.25
CA SER A 6 22.72 18.69 -9.02
C SER A 6 22.57 17.18 -9.16
N GLY A 7 21.36 16.66 -8.93
CA GLY A 7 21.01 15.23 -9.02
C GLY A 7 20.17 14.92 -10.27
N SER A 8 18.99 14.35 -10.08
CA SER A 8 18.05 13.99 -11.17
C SER A 8 17.43 15.18 -11.91
N ASP A 9 17.56 16.39 -11.36
CA ASP A 9 16.87 17.58 -11.86
C ASP A 9 17.58 18.24 -13.06
N GLY A 10 18.75 17.72 -13.46
CA GLY A 10 19.46 18.13 -14.67
C GLY A 10 20.05 19.55 -14.63
N LEU A 11 20.00 20.24 -13.49
CA LEU A 11 20.54 21.58 -13.34
C LEU A 11 22.05 21.54 -13.06
N GLU A 12 22.80 22.28 -13.86
CA GLU A 12 24.24 22.40 -13.66
C GLU A 12 24.55 23.12 -12.35
N TRP A 13 25.27 22.44 -11.45
CA TRP A 13 25.66 22.97 -10.14
C TRP A 13 26.37 24.33 -10.23
N GLN A 14 27.15 24.58 -11.28
CA GLN A 14 27.82 25.87 -11.47
C GLN A 14 26.82 27.03 -11.59
N ARG A 15 25.72 26.81 -12.33
CA ARG A 15 24.66 27.81 -12.51
C ARG A 15 23.88 28.05 -11.23
N VAL A 16 23.57 26.98 -10.51
CA VAL A 16 22.89 27.04 -9.20
C VAL A 16 23.76 27.78 -8.17
N LYS A 17 25.05 27.46 -8.11
CA LYS A 17 26.02 28.13 -7.24
C LYS A 17 26.12 29.63 -7.55
N GLN A 18 26.05 30.01 -8.82
CA GLN A 18 26.07 31.41 -9.23
C GLN A 18 24.79 32.15 -8.81
N LEU A 19 23.63 31.53 -8.96
CA LEU A 19 22.36 32.09 -8.47
C LEU A 19 22.37 32.31 -6.97
N ILE A 20 22.82 31.32 -6.20
CA ILE A 20 22.95 31.44 -4.73
C ILE A 20 23.86 32.61 -4.39
N ARG A 21 25.04 32.71 -5.03
CA ARG A 21 25.95 33.84 -4.83
C ARG A 21 25.28 35.17 -5.14
N THR A 22 24.55 35.28 -6.24
CA THR A 22 23.87 36.53 -6.63
C THR A 22 22.78 36.92 -5.63
N VAL A 23 21.98 35.96 -5.15
CA VAL A 23 20.91 36.21 -4.18
C VAL A 23 21.48 36.71 -2.86
N PHE A 24 22.52 36.03 -2.34
CA PHE A 24 23.12 36.38 -1.06
C PHE A 24 24.24 37.43 -1.16
N ALA A 25 24.53 37.97 -2.35
CA ALA A 25 25.57 39.00 -2.54
C ALA A 25 25.23 40.34 -1.88
N ARG A 26 23.94 40.60 -1.60
CA ARG A 26 23.46 41.88 -1.05
C ARG A 26 23.10 41.81 0.44
N GLU A 27 23.14 40.62 1.03
CA GLU A 27 22.88 40.43 2.45
C GLU A 27 24.20 40.34 3.22
N ALA A 28 24.33 41.16 4.27
CA ALA A 28 25.57 41.26 5.02
C ALA A 28 25.86 39.98 5.81
N ASN A 29 27.05 39.42 5.57
CA ASN A 29 27.73 38.36 6.35
C ASN A 29 27.02 37.01 6.46
N VAL A 30 26.68 36.38 5.33
CA VAL A 30 26.31 34.95 5.29
C VAL A 30 27.46 34.13 4.71
N GLU A 31 28.10 33.30 5.55
CA GLU A 31 29.04 32.29 5.09
C GLU A 31 28.30 31.02 4.69
N ILE A 32 28.35 30.66 3.41
CA ILE A 32 27.65 29.48 2.87
C ILE A 32 28.66 28.36 2.62
N LEU A 33 28.75 27.43 3.57
CA LEU A 33 29.57 26.23 3.43
C LEU A 33 28.87 25.20 2.52
N ILE A 34 29.52 24.86 1.41
CA ILE A 34 29.05 23.80 0.50
C ILE A 34 29.77 22.50 0.88
N CYS A 35 29.02 21.52 1.35
CA CYS A 35 29.56 20.21 1.66
C CYS A 35 29.57 19.36 0.38
N SER A 36 30.75 18.97 -0.10
CA SER A 36 30.87 17.88 -1.06
C SER A 36 30.66 16.58 -0.31
N TYR A 37 29.57 15.89 -0.60
CA TYR A 37 29.39 14.51 -0.16
C TYR A 37 30.40 13.63 -0.92
N ASN A 38 31.55 13.38 -0.31
CA ASN A 38 32.46 12.33 -0.75
C ASN A 38 31.92 11.03 -0.16
N GLN A 39 31.12 10.32 -0.97
CA GLN A 39 30.71 8.93 -0.85
C GLN A 39 31.13 8.22 0.45
N THR A 40 30.18 8.03 1.37
CA THR A 40 30.37 7.18 2.54
C THR A 40 29.77 5.80 2.28
N VAL A 41 30.67 4.82 2.07
CA VAL A 41 30.51 3.36 2.25
C VAL A 41 29.27 2.72 1.61
N GLN A 42 29.47 1.88 0.59
CA GLN A 42 28.46 0.90 0.18
C GLN A 42 28.26 -0.13 1.31
N ILE A 43 27.46 0.24 2.32
CA ILE A 43 26.88 -0.75 3.23
C ILE A 43 25.87 -1.51 2.37
N PRO A 44 26.02 -2.83 2.16
CA PRO A 44 24.98 -3.59 1.47
C PRO A 44 23.66 -3.33 2.19
N PRO A 45 22.58 -3.03 1.45
CA PRO A 45 21.32 -2.67 2.09
C PRO A 45 20.89 -3.82 3.00
N LYS A 46 20.71 -3.53 4.30
CA LYS A 46 20.24 -4.53 5.28
C LYS A 46 18.81 -5.01 4.99
N CYS A 47 18.08 -4.21 4.21
CA CYS A 47 16.75 -4.53 3.70
C CYS A 47 16.87 -5.03 2.26
N GLN A 48 16.32 -6.22 2.00
CA GLN A 48 16.18 -6.77 0.66
C GLN A 48 14.69 -6.89 0.34
N ILE A 49 14.26 -6.23 -0.75
CA ILE A 49 12.90 -6.35 -1.28
C ILE A 49 12.94 -7.31 -2.47
N ILE A 50 12.28 -8.45 -2.33
CA ILE A 50 12.09 -9.44 -3.40
C ILE A 50 10.69 -9.29 -3.96
N GLU A 51 10.57 -9.16 -5.28
CA GLU A 51 9.27 -9.06 -5.94
C GLU A 51 8.83 -10.43 -6.47
N VAL A 52 7.61 -10.84 -6.12
CA VAL A 52 7.02 -12.12 -6.54
C VAL A 52 5.63 -11.90 -7.10
N LYS A 53 5.26 -12.71 -8.10
CA LYS A 53 3.87 -12.74 -8.58
C LYS A 53 3.02 -13.61 -7.67
N GLY A 54 1.83 -13.13 -7.33
CA GLY A 54 0.84 -13.94 -6.62
C GLY A 54 0.00 -13.13 -5.64
N ASN A 55 -0.59 -13.85 -4.70
CA ASN A 55 -1.44 -13.28 -3.67
C ASN A 55 -0.66 -13.10 -2.36
N ILE A 56 -0.65 -11.89 -1.81
CA ILE A 56 -0.03 -11.58 -0.51
C ILE A 56 -0.52 -12.49 0.62
N PHE A 57 -1.77 -12.95 0.56
CA PHE A 57 -2.35 -13.84 1.56
C PHE A 57 -1.79 -15.27 1.50
N SER A 58 -1.02 -15.60 0.47
CA SER A 58 -0.23 -16.83 0.33
C SER A 58 1.17 -16.71 0.92
N ALA A 59 1.54 -15.55 1.48
CA ALA A 59 2.80 -15.38 2.18
C ALA A 59 2.92 -16.39 3.35
N PRO A 60 4.14 -16.89 3.63
CA PRO A 60 4.38 -17.79 4.75
C PRO A 60 3.86 -17.21 6.07
N GLN A 61 3.45 -18.08 7.01
CA GLN A 61 2.80 -17.63 8.25
C GLN A 61 3.73 -16.86 9.21
N ASP A 62 5.05 -17.00 9.06
CA ASP A 62 6.06 -16.22 9.79
C ASP A 62 6.27 -14.81 9.22
N PHE A 63 5.63 -14.47 8.09
CA PHE A 63 5.60 -13.10 7.56
C PHE A 63 4.44 -12.31 8.15
N SER A 64 4.76 -11.16 8.73
CA SER A 64 3.75 -10.14 9.05
C SER A 64 3.26 -9.48 7.77
N LEU A 65 1.97 -9.19 7.69
CA LEU A 65 1.35 -8.63 6.48
C LEU A 65 1.17 -7.13 6.62
N VAL A 66 1.38 -6.40 5.53
CA VAL A 66 1.22 -4.93 5.50
C VAL A 66 0.24 -4.57 4.40
N HIS A 67 -0.63 -3.59 4.65
CA HIS A 67 -1.39 -2.91 3.61
C HIS A 67 -1.68 -1.45 3.99
N SER A 68 -2.11 -0.65 3.03
CA SER A 68 -2.52 0.73 3.24
C SER A 68 -4.04 0.85 3.33
N THR A 69 -4.53 1.65 4.28
CA THR A 69 -5.95 1.95 4.49
C THR A 69 -6.17 3.42 4.87
N SER A 70 -7.44 3.81 4.97
CA SER A 70 -7.90 5.06 5.58
C SER A 70 -8.20 4.89 7.08
N ALA A 71 -8.15 6.00 7.83
CA ALA A 71 -8.44 6.06 9.26
C ALA A 71 -9.89 5.65 9.61
N ASP A 72 -10.82 5.80 8.66
CA ASP A 72 -12.20 5.30 8.79
C ASP A 72 -12.35 3.77 8.66
N PHE A 73 -11.27 3.05 8.29
CA PHE A 73 -11.24 1.60 8.08
C PHE A 73 -12.40 1.06 7.20
N ALA A 74 -12.88 1.86 6.25
CA ALA A 74 -14.00 1.45 5.40
C ALA A 74 -13.68 0.17 4.63
N MET A 75 -12.47 0.09 4.05
CA MET A 75 -11.91 -1.08 3.35
C MET A 75 -12.94 -1.75 2.43
N SER A 76 -13.61 -0.94 1.61
CA SER A 76 -14.81 -1.34 0.87
C SER A 76 -14.52 -2.04 -0.47
N GLY A 77 -13.26 -2.13 -0.89
CA GLY A 77 -12.88 -2.77 -2.15
C GLY A 77 -11.41 -3.17 -2.22
N GLY A 78 -11.07 -3.82 -3.34
CA GLY A 78 -9.70 -4.24 -3.64
C GLY A 78 -9.08 -5.13 -2.57
N ILE A 79 -7.78 -4.96 -2.35
CA ILE A 79 -7.02 -5.68 -1.33
C ILE A 79 -7.51 -5.36 0.10
N GLY A 80 -7.92 -4.12 0.37
CA GLY A 80 -8.41 -3.71 1.69
C GLY A 80 -9.63 -4.51 2.13
N LEU A 81 -10.59 -4.76 1.22
CA LEU A 81 -11.73 -5.62 1.51
C LEU A 81 -11.30 -7.06 1.85
N GLN A 82 -10.29 -7.59 1.16
CA GLN A 82 -9.77 -8.93 1.46
C GLN A 82 -9.12 -8.98 2.85
N PHE A 83 -8.36 -7.96 3.24
CA PHE A 83 -7.83 -7.82 4.61
C PHE A 83 -8.96 -7.75 5.65
N LYS A 84 -10.00 -6.94 5.38
CA LYS A 84 -11.18 -6.82 6.25
C LYS A 84 -11.92 -8.15 6.40
N CYS A 85 -12.13 -8.89 5.31
CA CYS A 85 -12.79 -10.20 5.37
C CYS A 85 -11.95 -11.26 6.10
N LYS A 86 -10.62 -11.22 5.97
CA LYS A 86 -9.74 -12.24 6.55
C LYS A 86 -9.38 -11.98 8.01
N PHE A 87 -9.10 -10.72 8.39
CA PHE A 87 -8.61 -10.36 9.73
C PHE A 87 -9.61 -9.57 10.57
N GLY A 88 -10.58 -8.90 9.92
CA GLY A 88 -11.69 -8.22 10.59
C GLY A 88 -11.26 -7.19 11.62
N GLN A 89 -11.95 -7.20 12.77
CA GLN A 89 -11.59 -6.43 13.96
C GLN A 89 -11.55 -4.90 13.76
N VAL A 90 -12.43 -4.38 12.90
CA VAL A 90 -12.53 -2.93 12.64
C VAL A 90 -12.78 -2.13 13.93
N SER A 91 -13.59 -2.65 14.85
CA SER A 91 -13.81 -2.02 16.15
C SER A 91 -12.54 -1.90 16.98
N GLU A 92 -11.63 -2.88 16.90
CA GLU A 92 -10.34 -2.83 17.60
C GLU A 92 -9.39 -1.82 16.95
N LEU A 93 -9.35 -1.81 15.61
CA LEU A 93 -8.58 -0.84 14.84
C LEU A 93 -9.01 0.60 15.15
N LEU A 94 -10.31 0.86 15.24
CA LEU A 94 -10.85 2.19 15.57
C LEU A 94 -10.48 2.64 16.99
N LYS A 95 -10.44 1.71 17.97
CA LYS A 95 -10.04 2.04 19.35
C LYS A 95 -8.59 2.49 19.46
N GLN A 96 -7.73 2.10 18.52
CA GLN A 96 -6.33 2.54 18.50
C GLN A 96 -6.17 4.02 18.14
N ASN A 97 -7.24 4.68 17.66
CA ASN A 97 -7.32 6.12 17.37
C ASN A 97 -6.12 6.63 16.56
N LYS A 98 -5.84 5.96 15.44
CA LYS A 98 -4.71 6.27 14.55
C LYS A 98 -5.15 7.20 13.42
N HIS A 99 -4.28 8.16 13.10
CA HIS A 99 -4.49 9.13 12.02
C HIS A 99 -3.50 8.91 10.88
N ILE A 100 -3.64 9.70 9.80
CA ILE A 100 -2.71 9.69 8.67
C ILE A 100 -1.25 9.76 9.15
N GLY A 101 -0.40 8.91 8.58
CA GLY A 101 1.02 8.84 8.93
C GLY A 101 1.30 7.93 10.12
N ASN A 102 0.30 7.25 10.69
CA ASN A 102 0.50 6.23 11.70
C ASN A 102 0.25 4.82 11.14
N VAL A 103 0.50 3.83 11.98
CA VAL A 103 0.11 2.43 11.76
C VAL A 103 -0.86 1.96 12.84
N ALA A 104 -1.90 1.24 12.43
CA ALA A 104 -2.74 0.45 13.33
C ALA A 104 -2.37 -1.04 13.19
N VAL A 105 -2.26 -1.75 14.31
CA VAL A 105 -1.68 -3.10 14.35
C VAL A 105 -2.68 -4.08 14.92
N LEU A 106 -2.88 -5.22 14.25
CA LEU A 106 -3.54 -6.38 14.83
C LEU A 106 -2.51 -7.49 15.02
N LYS A 107 -2.69 -8.30 16.08
CA LYS A 107 -1.94 -9.52 16.27
C LYS A 107 -2.73 -10.70 15.69
N ASP A 108 -2.10 -11.47 14.81
CA ASP A 108 -2.65 -12.67 14.18
C ASP A 108 -1.72 -13.84 14.50
N ASN A 109 -2.02 -14.59 15.55
CA ASN A 109 -1.14 -15.65 16.07
C ASN A 109 0.27 -15.11 16.40
N ASN A 110 1.30 -15.62 15.69
CA ASN A 110 2.70 -15.28 15.88
C ASN A 110 3.20 -14.17 14.93
N ARG A 111 2.29 -13.47 14.25
CA ARG A 111 2.63 -12.37 13.35
C ARG A 111 1.73 -11.15 13.57
N TYR A 112 2.07 -10.07 12.89
CA TYR A 112 1.33 -8.81 12.94
C TYR A 112 0.68 -8.50 11.59
N ILE A 113 -0.45 -7.80 11.64
CA ILE A 113 -1.12 -7.21 10.50
C ILE A 113 -1.02 -5.69 10.64
N TYR A 114 -0.20 -5.08 9.78
CA TYR A 114 0.07 -3.65 9.76
C TYR A 114 -0.87 -2.93 8.80
N ASN A 115 -1.68 -2.03 9.33
CA ASN A 115 -2.62 -1.19 8.61
C ASN A 115 -2.03 0.23 8.54
N LEU A 116 -1.32 0.54 7.46
CA LEU A 116 -0.72 1.85 7.25
C LEU A 116 -1.82 2.88 6.96
N ILE A 117 -1.97 3.86 7.84
CA ILE A 117 -2.99 4.90 7.70
C ILE A 117 -2.44 5.97 6.78
N THR A 118 -2.91 5.95 5.54
CA THR A 118 -2.38 6.82 4.46
C THR A 118 -3.38 7.88 4.00
N LYS A 119 -4.61 7.79 4.50
CA LYS A 119 -5.76 8.61 4.17
C LYS A 119 -6.62 8.80 5.40
N GLU A 120 -7.37 9.88 5.48
CA GLU A 120 -8.36 10.07 6.55
C GLU A 120 -9.64 9.35 6.15
N ARG A 121 -10.03 9.51 4.89
CA ARG A 121 -11.23 8.90 4.31
C ARG A 121 -10.90 7.99 3.14
N SER A 122 -11.69 6.94 2.97
CA SER A 122 -11.46 5.92 1.94
C SER A 122 -11.44 6.44 0.49
N HIS A 123 -12.20 7.50 0.20
CA HIS A 123 -12.30 8.13 -1.12
C HIS A 123 -11.13 9.07 -1.46
N GLU A 124 -10.29 9.40 -0.48
CA GLU A 124 -9.09 10.21 -0.71
C GLU A 124 -8.01 9.38 -1.44
N LYS A 125 -6.94 10.06 -1.85
CA LYS A 125 -5.78 9.43 -2.50
C LYS A 125 -4.60 9.37 -1.53
N CYS A 126 -3.86 8.28 -1.58
CA CYS A 126 -2.61 8.17 -0.85
C CYS A 126 -1.58 9.16 -1.40
N THR A 127 -0.72 9.71 -0.52
CA THR A 127 0.41 10.58 -0.90
C THR A 127 1.73 9.97 -0.43
N TYR A 128 2.85 10.32 -1.08
CA TYR A 128 4.17 9.86 -0.65
C TYR A 128 4.51 10.26 0.80
N PRO A 129 4.24 11.49 1.26
CA PRO A 129 4.51 11.86 2.65
C PRO A 129 3.70 11.02 3.65
N ALA A 130 2.39 10.82 3.40
CA ALA A 130 1.55 10.02 4.27
C ALA A 130 2.06 8.57 4.38
N LEU A 131 2.43 7.96 3.25
CA LEU A 131 3.02 6.63 3.22
C LEU A 131 4.36 6.57 3.96
N TYR A 132 5.24 7.56 3.74
CA TYR A 132 6.54 7.63 4.42
C TYR A 132 6.38 7.67 5.95
N TYR A 133 5.53 8.56 6.47
CA TYR A 133 5.32 8.64 7.92
C TYR A 133 4.68 7.36 8.48
N ALA A 134 3.72 6.77 7.77
CA ALA A 134 3.11 5.51 8.20
C ALA A 134 4.13 4.36 8.25
N LEU A 135 5.04 4.28 7.26
CA LEU A 135 6.14 3.31 7.25
C LEU A 135 7.15 3.55 8.38
N MET A 136 7.45 4.81 8.70
CA MET A 136 8.32 5.15 9.85
C MET A 136 7.68 4.72 11.17
N SER A 137 6.39 5.00 11.36
CA SER A 137 5.64 4.54 12.53
C SER A 137 5.56 3.01 12.60
N MET A 138 5.44 2.33 11.46
CA MET A 138 5.52 0.87 11.38
C MET A 138 6.89 0.35 11.76
N ARG A 139 7.97 0.99 11.32
CA ARG A 139 9.35 0.58 11.64
C ARG A 139 9.60 0.57 13.14
N GLU A 140 9.13 1.57 13.88
CA GLU A 140 9.24 1.60 15.34
C GLU A 140 8.59 0.37 15.98
N HIS A 141 7.39 -0.01 15.52
CA HIS A 141 6.73 -1.22 16.02
C HIS A 141 7.47 -2.50 15.61
N VAL A 142 7.99 -2.56 14.38
CA VAL A 142 8.80 -3.67 13.88
C VAL A 142 10.03 -3.90 14.75
N GLU A 143 10.75 -2.83 15.11
CA GLU A 143 11.92 -2.88 15.99
C GLU A 143 11.55 -3.34 17.40
N GLN A 144 10.53 -2.73 18.00
CA GLN A 144 10.09 -3.05 19.37
C GLN A 144 9.64 -4.51 19.52
N ASN A 145 9.12 -5.11 18.45
CA ASN A 145 8.57 -6.46 18.46
C ASN A 145 9.46 -7.48 17.74
N ASN A 146 10.70 -7.11 17.38
CA ASN A 146 11.66 -7.98 16.69
C ASN A 146 11.09 -8.66 15.42
N VAL A 147 10.28 -7.94 14.65
CA VAL A 147 9.74 -8.46 13.40
C VAL A 147 10.82 -8.41 12.32
N THR A 148 11.12 -9.56 11.72
CA THR A 148 12.21 -9.70 10.73
C THR A 148 11.70 -9.98 9.32
N LYS A 149 10.39 -10.25 9.14
CA LYS A 149 9.81 -10.68 7.87
C LYS A 149 8.49 -9.97 7.58
N LEU A 150 8.44 -9.25 6.46
CA LEU A 150 7.29 -8.47 6.02
C LEU A 150 6.84 -8.88 4.61
N ALA A 151 5.55 -9.10 4.44
CA ALA A 151 4.93 -9.23 3.13
C ALA A 151 4.09 -7.98 2.84
N ILE A 152 4.36 -7.33 1.71
CA ILE A 152 3.71 -6.09 1.29
C ILE A 152 3.10 -6.27 -0.09
N PRO A 153 1.99 -5.60 -0.44
CA PRO A 153 1.57 -5.51 -1.83
C PRO A 153 2.45 -4.48 -2.54
N ARG A 154 2.42 -4.48 -3.87
CA ARG A 154 2.83 -3.29 -4.62
C ARG A 154 1.89 -2.13 -4.26
N PHE A 155 2.38 -1.22 -3.43
CA PHE A 155 1.73 0.05 -3.13
C PHE A 155 1.69 0.93 -4.38
N GLY A 156 0.68 1.79 -4.49
CA GLY A 156 0.58 2.72 -5.62
C GLY A 156 -0.10 2.14 -6.86
N GLY A 157 -1.14 1.32 -6.67
CA GLY A 157 -2.00 0.92 -7.80
C GLY A 157 -2.64 2.11 -8.51
N ASP A 158 -3.34 1.83 -9.60
CA ASP A 158 -3.90 2.84 -10.54
C ASP A 158 -4.74 3.95 -9.86
N ILE A 159 -5.35 3.61 -8.73
CA ILE A 159 -6.20 4.52 -7.94
C ILE A 159 -5.37 5.63 -7.27
N ASP A 160 -4.25 5.27 -6.65
CA ASP A 160 -3.43 6.20 -5.86
C ASP A 160 -2.36 6.91 -6.71
N ARG A 161 -2.09 6.42 -7.93
CA ARG A 161 -1.13 7.01 -8.89
C ARG A 161 0.29 7.19 -8.33
N LEU A 162 0.66 6.41 -7.32
CA LEU A 162 2.02 6.39 -6.81
C LEU A 162 2.86 5.45 -7.68
N SER A 163 4.04 5.90 -8.10
CA SER A 163 4.97 5.05 -8.83
C SER A 163 5.57 4.02 -7.89
N TRP A 164 5.41 2.74 -8.21
CA TRP A 164 6.01 1.65 -7.43
C TRP A 164 7.51 1.84 -7.24
N LEU A 165 8.24 2.29 -8.27
CA LEU A 165 9.69 2.55 -8.17
C LEU A 165 10.00 3.55 -7.03
N ARG A 166 9.21 4.63 -6.93
CA ARG A 166 9.40 5.64 -5.88
C ARG A 166 8.98 5.11 -4.52
N VAL A 167 7.91 4.31 -4.45
CA VAL A 167 7.49 3.67 -3.19
C VAL A 167 8.54 2.66 -2.71
N ARG A 168 9.07 1.83 -3.61
CA ARG A 168 10.15 0.88 -3.33
C ARG A 168 11.35 1.58 -2.70
N ASN A 169 11.79 2.70 -3.29
CA ASN A 169 12.88 3.50 -2.72
C ASN A 169 12.56 4.05 -1.32
N ILE A 170 11.30 4.44 -1.06
CA ILE A 170 10.87 4.89 0.26
C ILE A 170 10.94 3.73 1.27
N VAL A 171 10.46 2.54 0.90
CA VAL A 171 10.52 1.35 1.77
C VAL A 171 11.96 0.97 2.06
N GLU A 172 12.83 0.89 1.05
CA GLU A 172 14.26 0.63 1.22
C GLU A 172 14.92 1.67 2.12
N PHE A 173 14.60 2.95 1.96
CA PHE A 173 15.14 4.02 2.80
C PHE A 173 14.68 3.90 4.25
N VAL A 174 13.40 3.65 4.50
CA VAL A 174 12.86 3.51 5.87
C VAL A 174 13.52 2.35 6.60
N PHE A 175 13.69 1.20 5.92
CA PHE A 175 14.24 -0.02 6.50
C PHE A 175 15.74 -0.21 6.28
N CYS A 176 16.47 0.81 5.82
CA CYS A 176 17.88 0.67 5.42
C CYS A 176 18.80 0.17 6.55
N ASN A 177 18.44 0.43 7.81
CA ASN A 177 19.20 0.03 8.99
C ASN A 177 18.65 -1.23 9.69
N ASN A 178 17.53 -1.78 9.20
CA ASN A 178 16.84 -2.92 9.79
C ASN A 178 17.16 -4.19 9.00
N ALA A 179 17.48 -5.27 9.70
CA ALA A 179 17.61 -6.60 9.10
C ALA A 179 16.22 -7.21 8.89
N VAL A 180 15.48 -6.69 7.92
CA VAL A 180 14.12 -7.12 7.59
C VAL A 180 14.08 -7.65 6.16
N GLU A 181 13.59 -8.87 6.02
CA GLU A 181 13.26 -9.48 4.73
C GLU A 181 11.88 -8.98 4.28
N ILE A 182 11.81 -8.42 3.08
CA ILE A 182 10.55 -7.91 2.53
C ILE A 182 10.23 -8.63 1.23
N ILE A 183 9.04 -9.24 1.17
CA ILE A 183 8.48 -9.79 -0.08
C ILE A 183 7.38 -8.85 -0.56
N ALA A 184 7.57 -8.27 -1.75
CA ALA A 184 6.57 -7.47 -2.42
C ALA A 184 5.76 -8.33 -3.41
N TYR A 185 4.47 -8.49 -3.15
CA TYR A 185 3.56 -9.22 -4.02
C TYR A 185 3.03 -8.32 -5.13
N VAL A 186 3.30 -8.72 -6.37
CA VAL A 186 2.67 -8.20 -7.57
C VAL A 186 1.38 -8.96 -7.77
N TYR A 187 0.25 -8.27 -7.65
CA TYR A 187 -1.06 -8.87 -7.84
C TYR A 187 -1.13 -9.54 -9.22
N ASP A 188 -1.36 -10.84 -9.20
CA ASP A 188 -1.64 -11.64 -10.38
C ASP A 188 -3.09 -12.13 -10.26
N PRO A 189 -4.04 -11.53 -11.01
CA PRO A 189 -5.43 -11.94 -10.93
C PRO A 189 -5.54 -13.42 -11.33
N PRO A 190 -6.24 -14.27 -10.57
CA PRO A 190 -6.49 -15.64 -10.99
C PRO A 190 -7.20 -15.62 -12.34
N GLU A 191 -6.77 -16.48 -13.28
CA GLU A 191 -7.46 -16.63 -14.56
C GLU A 191 -8.94 -16.93 -14.29
N VAL A 192 -9.80 -15.98 -14.64
CA VAL A 192 -11.24 -16.19 -14.59
C VAL A 192 -11.57 -17.15 -15.71
N VAL A 193 -11.62 -18.46 -15.40
CA VAL A 193 -12.22 -19.45 -16.30
C VAL A 193 -13.68 -19.06 -16.47
N ARG A 194 -13.98 -18.32 -17.54
CA ARG A 194 -15.35 -18.03 -17.95
C ARG A 194 -16.03 -19.35 -18.21
N ARG A 195 -16.76 -19.89 -17.22
CA ARG A 195 -17.74 -20.94 -17.47
C ARG A 195 -18.74 -20.37 -18.46
N ARG A 196 -18.64 -20.80 -19.73
CA ARG A 196 -19.67 -20.52 -20.74
C ARG A 196 -20.98 -21.01 -20.16
N SER A 197 -21.88 -20.09 -19.84
CA SER A 197 -23.27 -20.42 -19.55
C SER A 197 -23.87 -21.08 -20.80
N ARG A 198 -23.85 -22.41 -20.84
CA ARG A 198 -24.77 -23.19 -21.66
C ARG A 198 -25.97 -23.50 -20.78
N ASP A 199 -26.93 -22.58 -20.74
CA ASP A 199 -28.34 -22.95 -20.84
C ASP A 199 -29.23 -21.72 -20.98
N SER A 200 -29.48 -21.34 -22.23
CA SER A 200 -30.50 -20.37 -22.63
C SER A 200 -31.69 -21.04 -23.32
N ARG A 201 -31.95 -22.35 -23.09
CA ARG A 201 -33.07 -23.07 -23.76
C ARG A 201 -33.99 -23.95 -22.90
N SER A 202 -33.90 -23.93 -21.57
CA SER A 202 -34.82 -24.73 -20.73
C SER A 202 -35.93 -23.94 -20.01
N ARG A 203 -36.10 -22.63 -20.26
CA ARG A 203 -37.17 -21.82 -19.62
C ARG A 203 -38.47 -21.67 -20.42
N SER A 204 -38.58 -22.22 -21.63
CA SER A 204 -39.81 -22.11 -22.44
C SER A 204 -40.84 -23.21 -22.21
N ARG A 205 -40.56 -24.27 -21.43
CA ARG A 205 -41.52 -25.38 -21.23
C ARG A 205 -42.32 -25.34 -19.92
N THR A 206 -42.06 -24.41 -19.01
CA THR A 206 -42.80 -24.34 -17.74
C THR A 206 -43.95 -23.33 -17.76
N LEU A 207 -43.90 -22.28 -18.57
CA LEU A 207 -44.99 -21.28 -18.66
C LEU A 207 -46.24 -21.78 -19.41
N GLU A 208 -46.08 -22.54 -20.51
CA GLU A 208 -47.23 -23.16 -21.19
C GLU A 208 -47.91 -24.24 -20.32
N SER A 209 -47.16 -24.95 -19.48
CA SER A 209 -47.72 -25.96 -18.56
C SER A 209 -48.47 -25.36 -17.37
N MET A 210 -48.19 -24.09 -17.03
CA MET A 210 -48.85 -23.38 -15.93
C MET A 210 -50.12 -22.65 -16.38
N VAL A 211 -50.16 -22.14 -17.62
CA VAL A 211 -51.35 -21.45 -18.17
C VAL A 211 -52.50 -22.43 -18.45
N ASN A 212 -52.21 -23.71 -18.72
CA ASN A 212 -53.25 -24.71 -18.99
C ASN A 212 -53.88 -25.35 -17.73
N ARG A 213 -53.50 -24.90 -16.52
CA ARG A 213 -54.06 -25.38 -15.24
C ARG A 213 -54.99 -24.39 -14.53
N MET A 214 -55.25 -23.21 -15.12
CA MET A 214 -56.14 -22.19 -14.52
C MET A 214 -57.50 -22.03 -15.24
N SER A 215 -57.86 -22.93 -16.16
CA SER A 215 -59.11 -22.83 -16.95
C SER A 215 -60.21 -23.84 -16.57
N LEU A 216 -60.01 -24.72 -15.59
CA LEU A 216 -60.99 -25.76 -15.24
C LEU A 216 -61.13 -25.90 -13.73
N SER A 217 -61.95 -25.02 -13.13
CA SER A 217 -62.79 -25.35 -11.96
C SER A 217 -63.66 -24.14 -11.59
N ARG A 218 -64.76 -23.93 -12.34
CA ARG A 218 -66.00 -23.44 -11.73
C ARG A 218 -66.72 -24.67 -11.21
N ASP A 219 -67.11 -24.69 -9.94
CA ASP A 219 -68.51 -24.83 -9.52
C ASP A 219 -68.64 -25.03 -7.99
N PHE A 220 -69.72 -24.44 -7.49
CA PHE A 220 -70.23 -24.38 -6.11
C PHE A 220 -70.54 -25.77 -5.49
N PRO A 221 -70.73 -25.83 -4.16
CA PRO A 221 -72.09 -25.72 -3.62
C PRO A 221 -72.32 -24.52 -2.70
#